data_AF-A0A3D3W232-F1
#
_entry.id   AF-A0A3D3W232-F1
#
_cell.length_a   1.000
_cell.length_b   1.000
_cell.length_c   1.000
_cell.angle_alpha   90.00
_cell.angle_beta   90.00
_cell.angle_gamma   90.00
#
_symmetry.space_group_name_H-M   'P 1'
#
loop_
_entity.id
_entity.type
_entity.pdbx_description
1 polymer ?
#
loop_
_entity_poly.entity_id
_entity_poly.type
_entity_poly.pdbx_seq_one_letter_code
_entity_poly.pdbx_strand_id
1 'polypeptide(L)'
;MVQQSSLSLAQSVLSQRFGFSDFRGCQGAVIEQVLGGQHALVIMPTGGGKSLCFQVPALVLAEDTRWKGQQPLTVVVSPLIALMKDQVDSLVRRGVPATFINSSLTKAERQ
;
A
#
# COMPACT_ATOMS: atom_id res chain seq x y z
N MET A 1 -2.69 5.08 22.20
CA MET A 1 -2.49 6.34 21.44
C MET A 1 -1.71 6.01 20.17
N VAL A 2 -2.41 5.71 19.07
CA VAL A 2 -1.81 5.74 17.73
C VAL A 2 -1.73 7.24 17.40
N GLN A 3 -0.52 7.76 17.31
CA GLN A 3 -0.24 9.19 17.34
C GLN A 3 -0.69 9.86 16.02
N GLN A 4 -1.17 11.11 16.12
CA GLN A 4 -1.39 12.04 14.99
C GLN A 4 -0.25 12.09 13.96
N SER A 5 0.95 11.63 14.31
CA SER A 5 2.12 11.49 13.43
C SER A 5 1.95 10.49 12.29
N SER A 6 1.20 9.39 12.48
CA SER A 6 1.07 8.36 11.43
C SER A 6 0.17 8.80 10.28
N LEU A 7 -0.91 9.55 10.58
CA LEU A 7 -1.81 10.06 9.55
C LEU A 7 -1.18 11.23 8.76
N SER A 8 -0.41 12.11 9.42
CA SER A 8 0.33 13.17 8.73
C SER A 8 1.45 12.60 7.84
N LEU A 9 2.10 11.52 8.26
CA LEU A 9 3.04 10.79 7.41
C LEU A 9 2.31 10.15 6.23
N ALA A 10 1.13 9.55 6.45
CA ALA A 10 0.32 8.99 5.36
C ALA A 10 -0.10 10.06 4.32
N GLN A 11 -0.47 11.27 4.76
CA GLN A 11 -0.74 12.40 3.87
C GLN A 11 0.52 12.82 3.09
N SER A 12 1.68 12.83 3.75
CA SER A 12 2.95 13.16 3.10
C SER A 12 3.30 12.14 2.01
N VAL A 13 3.15 10.84 2.30
CA VAL A 13 3.30 9.75 1.32
C VAL A 13 2.31 9.90 0.17
N LEU A 14 1.04 10.20 0.47
CA LEU A 14 0.00 10.41 -0.55
C LEU A 14 0.39 11.52 -1.52
N SER A 15 0.83 12.66 -0.99
CA SER A 15 1.25 13.80 -1.81
C SER A 15 2.52 13.48 -2.61
N GLN A 16 3.58 13.03 -1.95
CA GLN A 16 4.90 12.87 -2.56
C GLN A 16 4.99 11.68 -3.53
N ARG A 17 4.33 10.56 -3.24
CA ARG A 17 4.42 9.33 -4.06
C ARG A 17 3.22 9.18 -4.99
N PHE A 18 2.04 9.64 -4.57
CA PHE A 18 0.80 9.46 -5.33
C PHE A 18 0.37 10.70 -6.12
N GLY A 19 0.79 11.89 -5.70
CA GLY A 19 0.44 13.16 -6.36
C GLY A 19 -0.97 13.65 -6.02
N PHE A 20 -1.57 13.15 -4.93
CA PHE A 20 -2.90 13.58 -4.48
C PHE A 20 -2.79 14.47 -3.25
N SER A 21 -3.58 15.55 -3.21
CA SER A 21 -3.61 16.50 -2.10
C SER A 21 -4.30 15.95 -0.86
N ASP A 22 -5.32 15.10 -1.04
CA ASP A 22 -6.15 14.57 0.03
C ASP A 22 -6.70 13.18 -0.25
N PHE A 23 -7.00 12.47 0.84
CA PHE A 23 -7.73 11.21 0.82
C PHE A 23 -9.20 11.42 0.40
N ARG A 24 -9.77 10.45 -0.31
CA ARG A 24 -11.17 10.47 -0.74
C ARG A 24 -12.03 9.55 0.11
N GLY A 25 -13.23 10.00 0.48
CA GLY A 25 -14.21 9.17 1.18
C GLY A 25 -13.63 8.52 2.44
N CYS A 26 -13.74 7.20 2.55
CA CYS A 26 -13.28 6.44 3.71
C CYS A 26 -11.77 6.11 3.72
N GLN A 27 -10.99 6.53 2.71
CA GLN A 27 -9.57 6.14 2.59
C GLN A 27 -8.76 6.50 3.84
N GLY A 28 -8.87 7.75 4.34
CA GLY A 28 -8.12 8.20 5.51
C GLY A 28 -8.45 7.37 6.76
N ALA A 29 -9.73 7.14 7.03
CA ALA A 29 -10.19 6.35 8.17
C ALA A 29 -9.72 4.88 8.11
N VAL A 30 -9.75 4.27 6.91
CA VAL A 30 -9.23 2.90 6.72
C VAL A 30 -7.72 2.85 6.95
N ILE A 31 -6.97 3.82 6.40
CA ILE A 31 -5.52 3.90 6.55
C ILE A 31 -5.13 4.08 8.02
N GLU A 32 -5.82 4.97 8.74
CA GLU A 32 -5.62 5.17 10.17
C GLU A 32 -5.87 3.89 10.98
N GLN A 33 -6.96 3.17 10.67
CA GLN A 33 -7.28 1.90 11.33
C GLN A 33 -6.20 0.83 11.08
N VAL A 34 -5.74 0.68 9.83
CA VAL A 34 -4.68 -0.27 9.47
C VAL A 34 -3.34 0.09 10.10
N LEU A 35 -2.96 1.37 10.10
CA LEU A 35 -1.74 1.86 10.76
C LEU A 35 -1.79 1.73 12.29
N GLY A 36 -2.99 1.68 12.85
CA GLY A 36 -3.22 1.32 14.25
C GLY A 36 -3.12 -0.18 14.56
N GLY A 37 -2.75 -1.01 13.57
CA GLY A 37 -2.63 -2.46 13.71
C GLY A 37 -3.97 -3.20 13.77
N GLN A 38 -5.05 -2.55 13.34
CA GLN A 38 -6.40 -3.13 13.34
C GLN A 38 -6.78 -3.65 11.95
N HIS A 39 -7.75 -4.58 11.91
CA HIS A 39 -8.28 -5.12 10.66
C HIS A 39 -9.37 -4.21 10.08
N ALA A 40 -9.54 -4.21 8.74
CA ALA A 40 -10.58 -3.45 8.05
C ALA A 40 -11.19 -4.24 6.89
N LEU A 41 -12.51 -4.17 6.74
CA LEU A 41 -13.24 -4.59 5.54
C LEU A 41 -13.65 -3.34 4.76
N VAL A 42 -13.22 -3.26 3.50
CA VAL A 42 -13.36 -2.04 2.69
C VAL A 42 -14.23 -2.32 1.48
N ILE A 43 -15.40 -1.69 1.44
CA ILE A 43 -16.34 -1.76 0.31
C ILE A 43 -16.32 -0.41 -0.40
N MET A 44 -15.76 -0.38 -1.60
CA MET A 44 -15.69 0.84 -2.42
C MET A 44 -15.89 0.50 -3.90
N PRO A 45 -16.47 1.41 -4.70
CA PRO A 45 -16.65 1.19 -6.12
C PRO A 45 -15.31 1.05 -6.85
N THR A 46 -15.33 0.44 -8.03
CA THR A 46 -14.19 0.47 -8.97
C THR A 46 -13.79 1.91 -9.27
N GLY A 47 -12.50 2.20 -9.35
CA GLY A 47 -11.98 3.57 -9.47
C GLY A 47 -11.99 4.39 -8.18
N GLY A 48 -12.61 3.92 -7.10
CA GLY A 48 -12.65 4.61 -5.80
C GLY A 48 -11.31 4.68 -5.05
N GLY A 49 -10.22 4.19 -5.62
CA GLY A 49 -8.88 4.25 -5.03
C GLY A 49 -8.65 3.27 -3.87
N LYS A 50 -9.31 2.11 -3.89
CA LYS A 50 -9.13 1.03 -2.90
C LYS A 50 -7.67 0.63 -2.66
N SER A 51 -6.84 0.70 -3.69
CA SER A 51 -5.43 0.31 -3.61
C SER A 51 -4.63 1.20 -2.67
N LEU A 52 -4.98 2.49 -2.57
CA LEU A 52 -4.33 3.42 -1.65
C LEU A 52 -4.51 3.00 -0.19
N CYS A 53 -5.61 2.32 0.15
CA CYS A 53 -5.91 1.85 1.50
C CYS A 53 -4.93 0.77 2.00
N PHE A 54 -4.13 0.15 1.14
CA PHE A 54 -3.05 -0.76 1.54
C PHE A 54 -1.66 -0.32 1.05
N GLN A 55 -1.57 0.42 -0.07
CA GLN A 55 -0.30 0.93 -0.58
C GLN A 55 0.29 2.06 0.28
N VAL A 56 -0.54 2.99 0.76
CA VAL A 56 -0.06 4.06 1.64
C VAL A 56 0.42 3.49 2.99
N PRO A 57 -0.33 2.61 3.68
CA PRO A 57 0.16 1.96 4.88
C PRO A 57 1.48 1.19 4.67
N ALA A 58 1.63 0.49 3.54
CA ALA A 58 2.87 -0.24 3.24
C ALA A 58 4.11 0.67 3.23
N LEU A 59 3.98 1.86 2.63
CA LEU A 59 5.06 2.84 2.56
C LEU A 59 5.30 3.55 3.89
N VAL A 60 4.25 3.89 4.62
CA VAL A 60 4.37 4.48 5.96
C VAL A 60 5.08 3.52 6.91
N LEU A 61 4.75 2.22 6.86
CA LEU A 61 5.41 1.20 7.67
C LEU A 61 6.88 1.00 7.27
N ALA A 62 7.22 1.13 5.99
CA ALA A 62 8.60 1.08 5.51
C ALA A 62 9.49 2.22 6.05
N GLU A 63 8.89 3.37 6.35
CA GLU A 63 9.57 4.53 6.95
C GLU A 63 9.50 4.51 8.49
N ASP A 64 8.73 3.60 9.08
CA ASP A 64 8.47 3.57 10.51
C ASP A 64 9.64 2.94 11.29
N THR A 65 10.31 3.78 12.07
CA THR A 65 11.46 3.39 12.89
C THR A 65 11.12 2.43 14.03
N ARG A 66 9.84 2.22 14.37
CA ARG A 66 9.39 1.19 15.32
C ARG A 66 9.72 -0.22 14.84
N TRP A 67 9.89 -0.42 13.53
CA TRP A 67 10.32 -1.67 12.92
C TRP A 67 11.84 -1.81 12.79
N LYS A 68 12.64 -1.02 13.55
CA LYS A 68 14.12 -1.09 13.54
C LYS A 68 14.63 -2.54 13.66
N GLY A 69 15.26 -3.03 12.60
CA GLY A 69 15.80 -4.39 12.48
C GLY A 69 14.93 -5.37 11.68
N GLN A 70 13.74 -4.95 11.25
CA GLN A 70 12.85 -5.72 10.38
C GLN A 70 12.56 -4.94 9.10
N GLN A 71 12.58 -5.62 7.95
CA GLN A 71 12.11 -5.05 6.69
C GLN A 71 10.60 -5.33 6.58
N PRO A 72 9.74 -4.32 6.69
CA PRO A 72 8.30 -4.53 6.59
C PRO A 72 7.93 -4.96 5.17
N LEU A 73 7.09 -5.99 5.08
CA LEU A 73 6.58 -6.54 3.82
C LEU A 73 5.06 -6.49 3.82
N THR A 74 4.48 -5.88 2.79
CA THR A 74 3.03 -5.94 2.54
C THR A 74 2.75 -6.96 1.46
N VAL A 75 1.91 -7.95 1.78
CA VAL A 75 1.47 -8.98 0.83
C VAL A 75 0.07 -8.63 0.33
N VAL A 76 -0.09 -8.56 -0.99
CA VAL A 76 -1.38 -8.33 -1.64
C VAL A 76 -1.75 -9.56 -2.45
N VAL A 77 -2.85 -10.21 -2.07
CA VAL A 77 -3.38 -11.36 -2.80
C VAL A 77 -4.42 -10.85 -3.81
N SER A 78 -4.19 -11.10 -5.09
CA SER A 78 -5.09 -10.72 -6.18
C SER A 78 -5.33 -11.92 -7.09
N PRO A 79 -6.58 -12.20 -7.51
CA PRO A 79 -6.89 -13.32 -8.41
C PRO A 79 -6.52 -13.04 -9.88
N LEU A 80 -6.28 -11.79 -10.26
CA LEU A 80 -6.10 -11.40 -11.66
C LEU A 80 -4.64 -11.01 -11.96
N ILE A 81 -3.96 -11.83 -12.76
CA ILE A 81 -2.56 -11.61 -13.17
C ILE A 81 -2.38 -10.25 -13.88
N ALA A 82 -3.28 -9.91 -14.79
CA ALA A 82 -3.23 -8.61 -15.48
C ALA A 82 -3.28 -7.43 -14.49
N LEU A 83 -4.16 -7.52 -13.49
CA LEU A 83 -4.26 -6.50 -12.44
C LEU A 83 -3.00 -6.46 -11.56
N MET A 84 -2.40 -7.61 -11.25
CA MET A 84 -1.14 -7.65 -10.51
C MET A 84 -0.03 -6.90 -11.26
N LYS A 85 0.09 -7.16 -12.57
CA LYS A 85 1.06 -6.47 -13.43
C LYS A 85 0.82 -4.97 -13.47
N ASP A 86 -0.41 -4.53 -13.72
CA ASP A 86 -0.75 -3.10 -13.79
C ASP A 86 -0.42 -2.37 -12.47
N GLN A 87 -0.69 -3.00 -11.32
CA GLN A 87 -0.37 -2.43 -10.01
C GLN A 87 1.14 -2.37 -9.77
N VAL A 88 1.89 -3.43 -10.07
CA VAL A 88 3.35 -3.46 -9.90
C VAL A 88 4.02 -2.45 -10.84
N ASP A 89 3.66 -2.43 -12.12
CA ASP A 89 4.22 -1.48 -13.09
C ASP A 89 3.95 -0.03 -12.66
N SER A 90 2.75 0.25 -12.11
CA SER A 90 2.41 1.57 -11.55
C SER A 90 3.25 1.95 -10.34
N LEU A 91 3.52 1.02 -9.43
CA LEU A 91 4.36 1.25 -8.25
C LEU A 91 5.83 1.44 -8.62
N VAL A 92 6.36 0.59 -9.50
CA VAL A 92 7.74 0.68 -9.99
C VAL A 92 7.98 2.02 -10.69
N ARG A 93 7.04 2.49 -11.53
CA ARG A 93 7.13 3.83 -12.15
C ARG A 93 7.18 4.99 -11.14
N ARG A 94 6.68 4.78 -9.92
CA ARG A 94 6.73 5.75 -8.81
C ARG A 94 7.94 5.56 -7.89
N GLY A 95 8.89 4.70 -8.28
CA GLY A 95 10.06 4.36 -7.48
C GLY A 95 9.73 3.59 -6.20
N VAL A 96 8.60 2.87 -6.18
CA VAL A 96 8.21 2.00 -5.06
C VAL A 96 8.63 0.56 -5.41
N PRO A 97 9.48 -0.09 -4.58
CA PRO A 97 9.82 -1.50 -4.77
C PRO A 97 8.56 -2.37 -4.63
N ALA A 98 8.19 -3.04 -5.71
CA ALA A 98 7.07 -3.96 -5.74
C ALA A 98 7.36 -5.07 -6.75
N THR A 99 6.83 -6.26 -6.47
CA THR A 99 6.89 -7.39 -7.39
C THR A 99 5.60 -8.22 -7.27
N PHE A 100 5.41 -9.15 -8.18
CA PHE A 100 4.32 -10.12 -8.14
C PHE A 100 4.89 -11.53 -8.26
N ILE A 101 4.20 -12.51 -7.66
CA ILE A 101 4.50 -13.94 -7.82
C ILE A 101 3.23 -14.62 -8.31
N ASN A 102 3.30 -15.29 -9.46
CA ASN A 102 2.18 -16.02 -10.05
C ASN A 102 2.69 -17.14 -10.97
N SER A 103 1.75 -17.85 -11.61
CA SER A 103 2.05 -19.00 -12.48
C SER A 103 2.64 -18.65 -13.85
N SER A 104 2.60 -17.39 -14.29
CA SER A 104 3.20 -17.00 -15.57
C SER A 104 4.72 -16.81 -15.49
N LEU A 105 5.27 -16.71 -14.28
CA LEU A 105 6.72 -16.62 -14.05
C LEU A 105 7.41 -17.97 -14.23
N THR A 106 8.63 -17.93 -14.78
CA THR A 106 9.53 -19.09 -14.81
C THR A 106 9.87 -19.55 -13.39
N LYS A 107 10.49 -20.73 -13.27
CA LYS A 107 10.96 -21.21 -11.96
C LYS A 107 12.06 -20.32 -11.38
N ALA A 108 12.96 -19.82 -12.24
CA ALA A 108 14.06 -18.95 -11.82
C ALA A 108 13.57 -17.60 -11.29
N GLU A 109 12.55 -17.00 -11.90
CA GLU A 109 11.96 -15.73 -11.42
C GLU A 109 11.17 -15.87 -10.11
N ARG A 110 10.86 -17.11 -9.69
CA ARG A 110 10.14 -17.41 -8.44
C ARG A 110 11.05 -17.75 -7.26
N GLN A 111 12.36 -17.91 -7.48
CA GLN A 111 13.35 -18.32 -6.49
C GLN A 111 14.27 -17.16 -6.14
#